data_AF-A0A9P1CYK0-F1
#
_entry.id   AF-A0A9P1CYK0-F1
#
_cell.length_a   1.000
_cell.length_b   1.000
_cell.length_c   1.000
_cell.angle_alpha   90.00
_cell.angle_beta   90.00
_cell.angle_gamma   90.00
#
_symmetry.space_group_name_H-M   'P 1'
#
loop_
_entity.id
_entity.type
_entity.pdbx_description
1 polymer ?
#
loop_
_entity_poly.entity_id
_entity_poly.type
_entity_poly.pdbx_seq_one_letter_code
_entity_poly.pdbx_strand_id
1 'polypeptide(L)'
;VEPGVKREFGHADLLIREDVAHLSADGSKKIKGRSPIFEGISTEKVPVWMSHGDKVTQLPPGFTSIAYTSNTEFAAVEDQARHIYGVQFHPEVTHTPSGATMIKNFVLKVVGCKGEWNMHDFCQKQIDIIMNKLEDKYVVGAVSGGVDSSVAAAPWP
;
A
#
# COMPACT_ATOMS: atom_id res chain seq x y z
N VAL A 1 9.14 -7.10 21.02
CA VAL A 1 7.73 -6.67 21.00
C VAL A 1 7.19 -6.83 22.40
N GLU A 2 6.43 -5.84 22.88
CA GLU A 2 5.82 -5.85 24.20
C GLU A 2 4.36 -5.39 24.07
N PRO A 3 3.45 -5.81 24.98
CA PRO A 3 2.12 -5.24 25.05
C PRO A 3 2.18 -3.71 25.16
N GLY A 4 1.46 -3.02 24.30
CA GLY A 4 1.32 -1.57 24.37
C GLY A 4 0.70 -1.15 25.71
N VAL A 5 1.20 -0.06 26.29
CA VAL A 5 0.65 0.52 27.55
C VAL A 5 -0.83 0.88 27.39
N LYS A 6 -1.26 1.17 26.15
CA LYS A 6 -2.65 1.24 25.70
C LYS A 6 -2.79 0.45 24.41
N ARG A 7 -3.89 -0.29 24.28
CA ARG A 7 -4.30 -0.87 23.00
C ARG A 7 -4.81 0.27 22.11
N GLU A 8 -4.11 0.56 21.02
CA GLU A 8 -4.57 1.55 20.04
C GLU A 8 -5.35 0.84 18.94
N PHE A 9 -6.68 0.78 19.15
CA PHE A 9 -7.63 0.50 18.09
C PHE A 9 -8.35 1.80 17.77
N GLY A 10 -8.11 2.36 16.59
CA GLY A 10 -8.78 3.57 16.12
C GLY A 10 -7.84 4.66 15.63
N HIS A 11 -8.35 5.89 15.63
CA HIS A 11 -7.63 7.05 15.12
C HIS A 11 -6.41 7.39 15.97
N ALA A 12 -5.28 7.56 15.31
CA ALA A 12 -4.06 8.12 15.88
C ALA A 12 -3.42 9.10 14.90
N ASP A 13 -2.56 9.96 15.46
CA ASP A 13 -1.76 10.90 14.68
C ASP A 13 -0.37 10.30 14.45
N LEU A 14 -0.08 9.95 13.19
CA LEU A 14 1.23 9.54 12.74
C LEU A 14 2.10 10.77 12.51
N LEU A 15 3.26 10.82 13.16
CA LEU A 15 4.28 11.85 13.01
C LEU A 15 5.40 11.30 12.14
N ILE A 16 5.53 11.84 10.93
CA ILE A 16 6.56 11.47 9.95
C ILE A 16 7.88 12.13 10.34
N ARG A 17 8.97 11.36 10.23
CA ARG A 17 10.33 11.88 10.45
C ARG A 17 10.87 12.49 9.15
N GLU A 18 11.36 13.72 9.23
CA GLU A 18 11.89 14.47 8.09
C GLU A 18 13.39 14.32 7.88
N ASP A 19 14.13 13.78 8.85
CA ASP A 19 15.59 13.74 8.87
C ASP A 19 16.15 12.31 8.84
N VAL A 20 15.41 11.39 8.21
CA VAL A 20 15.80 9.99 8.11
C VAL A 20 16.89 9.81 7.06
N ALA A 21 17.95 9.10 7.44
CA ALA A 21 18.98 8.70 6.49
C ALA A 21 18.44 7.62 5.55
N HIS A 22 18.41 7.92 4.25
CA HIS A 22 17.98 7.00 3.21
C HIS A 22 18.91 6.99 1.99
N LEU A 23 18.81 5.98 1.13
CA LEU A 23 19.47 5.93 -0.18
C LEU A 23 18.77 6.89 -1.15
N SER A 24 19.56 7.54 -2.01
CA SER A 24 19.05 8.30 -3.15
C SER A 24 18.23 7.41 -4.09
N ALA A 25 17.41 8.01 -4.95
CA ALA A 25 16.52 7.28 -5.86
C ALA A 25 17.26 6.29 -6.80
N ASP A 26 18.54 6.56 -7.11
CA ASP A 26 19.43 5.70 -7.89
C ASP A 26 20.24 4.70 -7.02
N GLY A 27 20.03 4.68 -5.70
CA GLY A 27 20.73 3.85 -4.73
C GLY A 27 22.19 4.24 -4.49
N SER A 28 22.70 5.33 -5.09
CA SER A 28 24.14 5.60 -5.15
C SER A 28 24.72 6.26 -3.90
N LYS A 29 23.92 6.99 -3.12
CA LYS A 29 24.38 7.77 -1.96
C LYS A 29 23.37 7.78 -0.82
N LYS A 30 23.87 7.96 0.41
CA LYS A 30 23.02 8.27 1.56
C LYS A 30 22.67 9.75 1.59
N ILE A 31 21.38 10.05 1.62
CA ILE A 31 20.78 11.37 1.79
C ILE A 31 19.98 11.40 3.09
N LYS A 32 19.68 12.60 3.60
CA LYS A 32 18.76 12.79 4.73
C LYS A 32 17.49 13.44 4.21
N GLY A 33 16.37 12.94 4.67
CA GLY A 33 15.07 13.49 4.31
C GLY A 33 13.95 12.55 4.72
N ARG A 34 12.76 12.85 4.22
CA ARG A 34 11.59 12.00 4.36
C ARG A 34 11.73 10.69 3.57
N SER A 35 11.26 9.58 4.13
CA SER A 35 11.21 8.29 3.43
C SER A 35 10.34 8.35 2.16
N PRO A 36 10.73 7.69 1.05
CA PRO A 36 9.98 7.69 -0.21
C PRO A 36 8.51 7.26 -0.10
N ILE A 37 8.16 6.43 0.89
CA ILE A 37 6.77 5.98 1.12
C ILE A 37 5.84 7.14 1.48
N PHE A 38 6.37 8.24 2.04
CA PHE A 38 5.61 9.42 2.46
C PHE A 38 5.72 10.62 1.50
N GLU A 39 6.29 10.42 0.31
CA GLU A 39 6.43 11.51 -0.66
C GLU A 39 5.06 12.03 -1.13
N GLY A 40 4.92 13.35 -1.25
CA GLY A 40 3.66 14.00 -1.67
C GLY A 40 2.61 14.13 -0.57
N ILE A 41 2.89 13.67 0.66
CA ILE A 41 2.05 13.95 1.83
C ILE A 41 2.46 15.32 2.40
N SER A 42 1.59 16.33 2.41
CA SER A 42 2.00 17.71 2.73
C SER A 42 2.26 17.96 4.22
N THR A 43 1.69 17.16 5.11
CA THR A 43 1.76 17.36 6.56
C THR A 43 2.68 16.33 7.21
N GLU A 44 3.44 16.76 8.22
CA GLU A 44 4.23 15.85 9.07
C GLU A 44 3.32 14.99 9.96
N LYS A 45 2.13 15.52 10.27
CA LYS A 45 1.11 14.87 11.08
C LYS A 45 0.01 14.31 10.17
N VAL A 46 -0.18 12.99 10.19
CA VAL A 46 -1.11 12.27 9.31
C VAL A 46 -2.10 11.46 10.15
N PRO A 47 -3.41 11.60 9.95
CA PRO A 47 -4.38 10.74 10.61
C PRO A 47 -4.29 9.32 10.04
N VAL A 48 -4.14 8.33 10.92
CA VAL A 48 -4.06 6.91 10.58
C VAL A 48 -5.02 6.09 11.45
N TRP A 49 -5.36 4.90 10.96
CA TRP A 49 -6.10 3.90 11.72
C TRP A 49 -5.16 2.84 12.30
N MET A 50 -4.91 2.94 13.61
CA MET A 50 -4.14 1.96 14.37
C MET A 50 -5.00 0.74 14.74
N SER A 51 -4.39 -0.44 14.74
CA SER A 51 -5.06 -1.69 15.13
C SER A 51 -4.08 -2.65 15.80
N HIS A 52 -3.20 -2.14 16.67
CA HIS A 52 -2.20 -2.96 17.34
C HIS A 52 -2.33 -2.86 18.86
N GLY A 53 -2.33 -4.04 19.50
CA GLY A 53 -2.22 -4.17 20.95
C GLY A 53 -0.77 -4.28 21.42
N ASP A 54 0.14 -4.69 20.54
CA ASP A 54 1.57 -4.88 20.82
C ASP A 54 2.38 -3.84 20.07
N LYS A 55 3.40 -3.28 20.71
CA LYS A 55 4.34 -2.36 20.06
C LYS A 55 5.69 -3.02 19.84
N VAL A 56 6.34 -2.63 18.75
CA VAL A 56 7.77 -2.86 18.57
C VAL A 56 8.53 -2.05 19.63
N THR A 57 9.50 -2.67 20.30
CA THR A 57 10.32 -2.04 21.35
C THR A 57 11.79 -1.95 20.97
N GLN A 58 12.22 -2.72 19.98
CA GLN A 58 13.56 -2.68 19.43
C GLN A 58 13.48 -3.00 17.93
N LEU A 59 14.19 -2.21 17.13
CA LEU A 59 14.29 -2.47 15.69
C LEU A 59 15.33 -3.56 15.43
N PRO A 60 15.05 -4.52 14.51
CA PRO A 60 16.06 -5.43 14.02
C PRO A 60 17.19 -4.65 13.33
N PRO A 61 18.42 -5.21 13.26
CA PRO A 61 19.51 -4.58 12.52
C PRO A 61 19.11 -4.26 11.07
N GLY A 62 19.49 -3.07 10.61
CA GLY A 62 19.18 -2.57 9.27
C GLY A 62 17.88 -1.75 9.18
N PHE A 63 16.98 -1.85 10.16
CA PHE A 63 15.77 -1.06 10.18
C PHE A 63 15.98 0.33 10.79
N THR A 64 15.28 1.31 10.23
CA THR A 64 15.21 2.69 10.71
C THR A 64 13.76 3.07 10.97
N SER A 65 13.49 3.80 12.06
CA SER A 65 12.18 4.40 12.32
C SER A 65 11.95 5.55 11.33
N ILE A 66 10.83 5.52 10.61
CA ILE A 66 10.45 6.57 9.66
C ILE A 66 9.22 7.36 10.10
N ALA A 67 8.43 6.82 11.03
CA ALA A 67 7.33 7.54 11.66
C ALA A 67 7.02 6.95 13.04
N TYR A 68 6.39 7.76 13.89
CA TYR A 68 6.01 7.42 15.26
C TYR A 68 4.63 7.99 15.61
N THR A 69 4.02 7.51 16.67
CA THR A 69 2.86 8.16 17.33
C THR A 69 3.24 8.52 18.75
N SER A 70 2.32 9.14 19.49
CA SER A 70 2.48 9.37 20.92
C SER A 70 2.65 8.08 21.75
N ASN A 71 2.14 6.94 21.26
CA ASN A 71 2.16 5.67 21.98
C ASN A 71 3.18 4.65 21.43
N THR A 72 3.64 4.80 20.19
CA THR A 72 4.61 3.88 19.57
C THR A 72 5.71 4.61 18.80
N GLU A 73 6.96 4.38 19.18
CA GLU A 73 8.15 5.03 18.57
C GLU A 73 8.50 4.51 17.18
N PHE A 74 7.95 3.35 16.82
CA PHE A 74 8.22 2.61 15.60
C PHE A 74 6.92 2.34 14.83
N ALA A 75 6.08 3.37 14.68
CA ALA A 75 4.80 3.27 14.00
C ALA A 75 4.96 2.90 12.51
N ALA A 76 6.03 3.39 11.89
CA ALA A 76 6.51 2.89 10.60
C ALA A 76 8.03 2.77 10.59
N VAL A 77 8.52 1.74 9.94
CA VAL A 77 9.94 1.38 9.85
C VAL A 77 10.31 0.98 8.44
N GLU A 78 11.57 1.15 8.07
CA GLU A 78 12.09 0.69 6.78
C GLU A 78 13.48 0.05 6.93
N ASP A 79 13.75 -0.95 6.11
CA ASP A 79 15.08 -1.40 5.73
C ASP A 79 15.21 -1.20 4.23
N GLN A 80 15.97 -0.19 3.85
CA GLN A 80 16.09 0.19 2.45
C GLN A 80 17.00 -0.72 1.64
N ALA A 81 18.01 -1.33 2.28
CA ALA A 81 18.90 -2.24 1.58
C ALA A 81 18.15 -3.50 1.13
N ARG A 82 17.13 -3.91 1.89
CA ARG A 82 16.27 -5.06 1.57
C ARG A 82 14.91 -4.67 0.99
N HIS A 83 14.62 -3.37 0.85
CA HIS A 83 13.31 -2.84 0.45
C HIS A 83 12.14 -3.35 1.33
N ILE A 84 12.38 -3.52 2.63
CA ILE A 84 11.36 -3.98 3.57
C ILE A 84 10.76 -2.78 4.30
N TYR A 85 9.44 -2.68 4.31
CA TYR A 85 8.71 -1.63 5.02
C TYR A 85 7.72 -2.28 5.99
N GLY A 86 7.63 -1.72 7.20
CA GLY A 86 6.69 -2.17 8.22
C GLY A 86 5.87 -0.99 8.72
N VAL A 87 4.56 -1.19 8.90
CA VAL A 87 3.64 -0.20 9.47
C VAL A 87 2.77 -0.87 10.54
N GLN A 88 2.43 -0.13 11.59
CA GLN A 88 1.52 -0.59 12.68
C GLN A 88 0.09 -0.04 12.53
N PHE A 89 -0.19 0.67 11.44
CA PHE A 89 -1.50 1.16 11.04
C PHE A 89 -1.95 0.52 9.73
N HIS A 90 -3.22 0.70 9.38
CA HIS A 90 -3.83 0.23 8.14
C HIS A 90 -3.86 1.33 7.08
N PRO A 91 -2.92 1.37 6.11
CA PRO A 91 -2.98 2.31 4.98
C PRO A 91 -4.06 1.96 3.95
N GLU A 92 -4.62 0.76 4.00
CA GLU A 92 -5.62 0.26 3.06
C GLU A 92 -7.05 0.71 3.37
N VAL A 93 -7.30 1.18 4.60
CA VAL A 93 -8.64 1.62 5.04
C VAL A 93 -8.85 3.11 4.81
N THR A 94 -10.09 3.49 4.54
CA THR A 94 -10.50 4.89 4.33
C THR A 94 -10.26 5.81 5.54
N HIS A 95 -10.18 5.23 6.74
CA HIS A 95 -9.84 5.93 7.97
C HIS A 95 -8.39 6.46 8.00
N THR A 96 -7.56 6.05 7.04
CA THR A 96 -6.22 6.60 6.77
C THR A 96 -6.25 7.35 5.42
N PRO A 97 -6.60 8.64 5.38
CA PRO A 97 -6.82 9.39 4.14
C PRO A 97 -5.62 9.40 3.19
N SER A 98 -4.40 9.44 3.72
CA SER A 98 -3.15 9.40 2.94
C SER A 98 -2.68 7.98 2.61
N GLY A 99 -3.42 6.95 3.03
CA GLY A 99 -3.01 5.55 2.92
C GLY A 99 -2.89 5.07 1.47
N ALA A 100 -3.82 5.48 0.61
CA ALA A 100 -3.74 5.22 -0.83
C ALA A 100 -2.47 5.82 -1.46
N THR A 101 -2.05 7.02 -1.02
CA THR A 101 -0.79 7.65 -1.45
C THR A 101 0.43 6.85 -0.99
N MET A 102 0.43 6.36 0.25
CA MET A 102 1.50 5.52 0.79
C MET A 102 1.64 4.21 0.02
N ILE A 103 0.52 3.52 -0.25
CA ILE A 103 0.49 2.28 -1.05
C ILE A 103 0.98 2.56 -2.47
N LYS A 104 0.51 3.65 -3.09
CA LYS A 104 0.96 4.07 -4.43
C LYS A 104 2.47 4.32 -4.46
N ASN A 105 3.02 5.03 -3.47
CA ASN A 105 4.45 5.29 -3.38
C ASN A 105 5.24 3.98 -3.20
N PHE A 106 4.77 3.07 -2.35
CA PHE A 106 5.40 1.76 -2.20
C PHE A 106 5.45 1.00 -3.52
N VAL A 107 4.30 0.86 -4.21
CA VAL A 107 4.20 0.11 -5.47
C VAL A 107 5.02 0.76 -6.59
N LEU A 108 4.93 2.08 -6.77
CA LEU A 108 5.54 2.75 -7.92
C LEU A 108 7.00 3.15 -7.68
N LYS A 109 7.39 3.51 -6.46
CA LYS A 109 8.71 4.09 -6.17
C LYS A 109 9.64 3.13 -5.44
N VAL A 110 9.12 2.37 -4.47
CA VAL A 110 9.94 1.40 -3.73
C VAL A 110 10.11 0.13 -4.56
N VAL A 111 9.02 -0.45 -5.05
CA VAL A 111 9.05 -1.67 -5.88
C VAL A 111 9.39 -1.35 -7.33
N GLY A 112 9.08 -0.14 -7.81
CA GLY A 112 9.36 0.27 -9.19
C GLY A 112 8.35 -0.29 -10.21
N CYS A 113 7.14 -0.65 -9.79
CA CYS A 113 6.09 -1.07 -10.71
C CYS A 113 5.71 0.10 -11.64
N LYS A 114 5.52 -0.20 -12.92
CA LYS A 114 5.22 0.83 -13.93
C LYS A 114 3.79 1.39 -13.89
N GLY A 115 2.88 0.72 -13.18
CA GLY A 115 1.48 1.13 -13.11
C GLY A 115 0.72 0.98 -14.43
N GLU A 116 1.14 0.06 -15.29
CA GLU A 116 0.56 -0.15 -16.64
C GLU A 116 -0.76 -0.96 -16.62
N TRP A 117 -1.18 -1.45 -15.45
CA TRP A 117 -2.43 -2.19 -15.32
C TRP A 117 -3.63 -1.27 -15.57
N ASN A 118 -4.39 -1.57 -16.61
CA ASN A 118 -5.63 -0.90 -16.91
C ASN A 118 -6.71 -1.93 -17.28
N MET A 119 -7.94 -1.66 -16.85
CA MET A 119 -9.04 -2.61 -17.03
C MET A 119 -9.46 -2.77 -18.49
N HIS A 120 -9.20 -1.79 -19.34
CA HIS A 120 -9.55 -1.83 -20.75
C HIS A 120 -8.73 -2.90 -21.50
N ASP A 121 -7.40 -2.82 -21.41
CA ASP A 121 -6.48 -3.79 -22.03
C ASP A 121 -6.68 -5.18 -21.44
N PHE A 122 -6.94 -5.26 -20.13
CA PHE A 122 -7.24 -6.54 -19.49
C PHE A 122 -8.52 -7.16 -20.06
N CYS A 123 -9.60 -6.38 -20.17
CA CYS A 123 -10.88 -6.86 -20.70
C CYS A 123 -10.70 -7.41 -22.13
N GLN A 124 -10.03 -6.64 -23.01
CA GLN A 124 -9.79 -7.08 -24.39
C GLN A 124 -8.99 -8.38 -24.44
N LYS A 125 -7.90 -8.49 -23.66
CA LYS A 125 -7.10 -9.72 -23.60
C LYS A 125 -7.91 -10.92 -23.12
N GLN A 126 -8.81 -10.73 -22.15
CA GLN A 126 -9.67 -11.82 -21.68
C GLN A 126 -10.70 -12.23 -22.72
N ILE A 127 -11.31 -11.28 -23.43
CA ILE A 127 -12.22 -11.57 -24.54
C ILE A 127 -11.52 -12.42 -25.59
N ASP A 128 -10.32 -12.03 -26.04
CA ASP A 128 -9.56 -12.78 -27.04
C ASP A 128 -9.25 -14.22 -26.58
N ILE A 129 -8.88 -14.40 -25.31
CA ILE A 129 -8.66 -15.72 -24.70
C ILE A 129 -9.93 -16.57 -24.74
N ILE A 130 -11.06 -15.98 -24.36
CA ILE A 130 -12.34 -16.71 -24.31
C ILE A 130 -12.79 -17.07 -25.73
N MET A 131 -12.75 -16.13 -26.67
CA MET A 131 -13.15 -16.36 -28.06
C MET A 131 -12.33 -17.48 -28.71
N ASN A 132 -11.00 -17.50 -28.50
CA ASN A 132 -10.13 -18.58 -28.96
C ASN A 132 -10.48 -19.94 -28.35
N LYS A 133 -10.97 -19.96 -27.10
CA LYS A 133 -11.35 -21.19 -26.40
C LYS A 133 -12.74 -21.71 -26.79
N LEU A 134 -13.64 -20.80 -27.21
CA LEU A 134 -15.01 -21.16 -27.53
C LEU A 134 -15.13 -21.92 -28.84
N GLU A 135 -14.29 -21.66 -29.85
CA GLU A 135 -14.30 -22.41 -31.12
C GLU A 135 -15.72 -22.59 -31.68
N ASP A 136 -16.46 -21.49 -31.83
CA ASP A 136 -17.86 -21.45 -32.29
C ASP A 136 -18.90 -22.13 -31.38
N LYS A 137 -18.57 -22.42 -30.11
CA LYS A 137 -19.52 -22.93 -29.12
C LYS A 137 -20.35 -21.82 -28.48
N TYR A 138 -21.58 -22.15 -28.13
CA TYR A 138 -22.46 -21.27 -27.35
C TYR A 138 -22.17 -21.36 -25.86
N VAL A 139 -22.29 -20.22 -25.17
CA VAL A 139 -22.18 -20.12 -23.71
C VAL A 139 -23.53 -19.74 -23.13
N VAL A 140 -23.90 -20.35 -22.01
CA VAL A 140 -25.07 -19.95 -21.23
C VAL A 140 -24.61 -19.03 -20.10
N GLY A 141 -25.06 -17.78 -20.13
CA GLY A 141 -24.85 -16.82 -19.05
C GLY A 141 -26.04 -16.78 -18.09
N ALA A 142 -25.80 -16.97 -16.80
CA ALA A 142 -26.82 -16.78 -15.77
C ALA A 142 -26.80 -15.33 -15.29
N VAL A 143 -27.83 -14.55 -15.66
CA VAL A 143 -27.95 -13.14 -15.29
C VAL A 143 -28.87 -13.01 -14.08
N SER A 144 -28.28 -12.72 -12.92
CA SER A 144 -29.02 -12.54 -11.66
C SER A 144 -29.57 -11.13 -11.47
N GLY A 145 -29.08 -10.16 -12.25
CA GLY A 145 -29.26 -8.72 -12.03
C GLY A 145 -28.15 -8.09 -11.19
N GLY A 146 -27.28 -8.87 -10.55
CA GLY A 146 -26.08 -8.38 -9.88
C GLY A 146 -25.00 -7.91 -10.87
N VAL A 147 -24.19 -6.92 -10.45
CA VAL A 147 -23.15 -6.29 -11.28
C VAL A 147 -22.23 -7.33 -11.91
N ASP A 148 -21.77 -8.32 -11.16
CA ASP A 148 -20.84 -9.34 -11.68
C ASP A 148 -21.43 -10.12 -12.85
N SER A 149 -22.65 -10.65 -12.68
CA SER A 149 -23.33 -11.40 -13.73
C SER A 149 -23.69 -10.53 -14.94
N SER A 150 -24.00 -9.26 -14.71
CA SER A 150 -24.33 -8.30 -15.75
C SER A 150 -23.10 -7.87 -16.54
N VAL A 151 -21.96 -7.64 -15.88
CA VAL A 151 -20.69 -7.32 -16.54
C VAL A 151 -20.17 -8.53 -17.32
N ALA A 152 -20.26 -9.74 -16.75
CA ALA A 152 -19.85 -10.96 -17.43
C ALA A 152 -20.67 -11.26 -18.70
N ALA A 153 -21.98 -10.98 -18.68
CA ALA A 153 -22.90 -11.21 -19.78
C ALA A 153 -23.12 -9.99 -20.69
N ALA A 154 -22.47 -8.86 -20.40
CA ALA A 154 -22.58 -7.66 -21.23
C ALA A 154 -22.08 -7.97 -22.65
N PRO A 155 -22.60 -7.27 -23.68
CA PRO A 155 -22.09 -7.45 -25.04
C PRO A 155 -20.59 -7.16 -25.10
N TRP A 156 -19.81 -8.12 -25.61
CA TRP A 156 -18.39 -7.93 -25.86
C TRP A 156 -18.22 -7.21 -27.21
N PRO A 157 -17.28 -6.24 -27.32
CA PRO A 157 -16.94 -5.59 -28.58
C PRO A 157 -16.40 -6.60 -29.60
#